data_AF-A0A9W3CM86-F1
#
_entry.id   AF-A0A9W3CM86-F1
#
_cell.length_a   1.000
_cell.length_b   1.000
_cell.length_c   1.000
_cell.angle_alpha   90.00
_cell.angle_beta   90.00
_cell.angle_gamma   90.00
#
_symmetry.space_group_name_H-M   'P 1'
#
loop_
_entity.id
_entity.type
_entity.pdbx_description
1 polymer ?
#
loop_
_entity_poly.entity_id
_entity_poly.type
_entity_poly.pdbx_seq_one_letter_code
_entity_poly.pdbx_strand_id
1 'polypeptide(L)'
;MNQTRRKRRSDPPLSSRLDSLSPEMPFPSKSPSLLSPRVRNIFLLLTFCSLTFTVFTYCTFRRDQISSIARSLPLFSTQRRHLLFSIAASRDSWLRRSSYVRLWYSPASSTRAVVFLDRGAGGLDPDLPPVVVSQDTSRFPYTFPGGLRSAIRVARVVKETVDRGDNKDVRWFVFGDDDTVFFVDNLVTVLSKYDHRKWWYVGGNSESYDQNVRYSFDMAFGGGGFAISASLGKVLARVLDSCLMRYAHMYGSDSRIFSCLAELGVALTHEPGFHQIDVRGNLFGLLCAHPLAPLVSLHHLDAVDPFFPKTNRTESVARLIGAASFDSARILQQSVCYDSSNIVTVSVVWGYAIQVYEGNKLLPDLLTLQKTFSTWRRGSGVRSNYMFSTREYPRDPCARPLVFFLNGVGSDETGGTWSSYRLHSVGNCHRAEAVKQLQRIRVFSRKLKLNVEQMNPPRRQCCDISSPYNTSMVINIRQCMPDELIAMVT
;
A
#
# COMPACT_ATOMS: atom_id res chain seq x y z
N MET A 1 4.28 -85.66 -19.01
CA MET A 1 5.08 -85.16 -17.87
C MET A 1 4.24 -84.17 -17.10
N ASN A 2 3.64 -84.67 -16.02
CA ASN A 2 2.74 -83.97 -15.12
C ASN A 2 3.55 -83.15 -14.11
N GLN A 3 3.05 -81.98 -13.69
CA GLN A 3 2.95 -81.71 -12.26
C GLN A 3 1.83 -80.72 -11.96
N THR A 4 0.81 -81.26 -11.28
CA THR A 4 -0.45 -80.64 -10.88
C THR A 4 -0.40 -80.24 -9.40
N ARG A 5 -0.74 -78.99 -9.12
CA ARG A 5 -1.83 -78.54 -8.22
C ARG A 5 -2.17 -79.41 -6.99
N ARG A 6 -2.06 -78.87 -5.76
CA ARG A 6 -3.21 -78.50 -4.86
C ARG A 6 -2.84 -78.24 -3.39
N LYS A 7 -3.59 -77.28 -2.82
CA LYS A 7 -3.80 -76.91 -1.40
C LYS A 7 -4.19 -78.07 -0.46
N ARG A 8 -3.83 -77.90 0.83
CA ARG A 8 -4.62 -78.05 2.09
C ARG A 8 -3.61 -78.28 3.24
N ARG A 9 -3.82 -77.99 4.52
CA ARG A 9 -4.74 -77.21 5.37
C ARG A 9 -4.09 -77.35 6.78
N SER A 10 -4.34 -76.38 7.64
CA SER A 10 -3.91 -76.25 9.04
C SER A 10 -4.32 -77.42 9.95
N ASP A 11 -3.54 -77.69 11.01
CA ASP A 11 -3.91 -77.41 12.42
C ASP A 11 -2.81 -77.89 13.41
N PRO A 12 -2.80 -77.38 14.67
CA PRO A 12 -1.65 -77.35 15.61
C PRO A 12 -1.87 -78.38 16.76
N PRO A 13 -1.51 -78.20 18.05
CA PRO A 13 -0.48 -77.43 18.78
C PRO A 13 0.28 -78.27 19.86
N LEU A 14 1.05 -77.58 20.71
CA LEU A 14 1.06 -77.70 22.18
C LEU A 14 2.15 -78.51 22.92
N SER A 15 2.69 -77.80 23.93
CA SER A 15 3.21 -78.30 25.22
C SER A 15 4.63 -78.89 25.19
N SER A 16 5.49 -78.76 26.20
CA SER A 16 5.44 -78.08 27.49
C SER A 16 6.87 -78.20 28.11
N ARG A 17 7.22 -77.25 29.00
CA ARG A 17 7.85 -77.39 30.33
C ARG A 17 8.82 -78.57 30.56
N LEU A 18 9.91 -78.52 31.33
CA LEU A 18 10.53 -77.62 32.30
C LEU A 18 11.87 -78.32 32.67
N ASP A 19 12.70 -77.64 33.47
CA ASP A 19 13.70 -78.22 34.38
C ASP A 19 14.97 -78.81 33.75
N SER A 20 16.16 -78.71 34.34
CA SER A 20 16.73 -77.98 35.48
C SER A 20 18.23 -78.34 35.47
N LEU A 21 19.08 -77.55 36.12
CA LEU A 21 20.22 -77.97 36.95
C LEU A 21 21.34 -76.90 36.95
N SER A 22 21.47 -76.25 38.11
CA SER A 22 22.65 -75.52 38.56
C SER A 22 23.75 -76.50 39.03
N PRO A 23 24.98 -76.01 39.24
CA PRO A 23 25.50 -76.02 40.61
C PRO A 23 26.26 -74.74 41.04
N GLU A 24 26.38 -74.64 42.37
CA GLU A 24 26.84 -73.58 43.30
C GLU A 24 28.27 -73.01 43.08
N MET A 25 28.44 -71.67 43.11
CA MET A 25 28.99 -70.77 44.18
C MET A 25 30.49 -70.93 44.55
N PRO A 26 31.26 -69.81 44.69
CA PRO A 26 31.23 -69.00 45.92
C PRO A 26 31.35 -67.46 45.76
N PHE A 27 30.83 -66.76 46.78
CA PHE A 27 30.82 -65.30 47.00
C PHE A 27 32.20 -64.61 46.95
N PRO A 28 32.22 -63.29 46.64
CA PRO A 28 32.79 -62.38 47.63
C PRO A 28 32.07 -61.02 47.80
N SER A 29 32.09 -60.58 49.07
CA SER A 29 32.12 -59.20 49.61
C SER A 29 31.27 -58.09 48.98
N LYS A 30 30.26 -57.64 49.74
CA LYS A 30 29.57 -56.36 49.56
C LYS A 30 30.54 -55.19 49.77
N SER A 31 30.77 -54.39 48.74
CA SER A 31 31.25 -53.02 48.87
C SER A 31 30.10 -52.08 49.27
N PRO A 32 30.31 -51.04 50.10
CA PRO A 32 29.24 -50.13 50.48
C PRO A 32 28.85 -49.26 49.30
N SER A 33 27.58 -49.28 48.90
CA SER A 33 27.03 -48.33 47.95
C SER A 33 27.07 -46.92 48.55
N LEU A 34 27.97 -46.07 48.06
CA LEU A 34 28.28 -44.75 48.61
C LEU A 34 27.16 -43.70 48.51
N LEU A 35 25.98 -44.01 47.99
CA LEU A 35 24.81 -43.10 48.03
C LEU A 35 23.52 -43.90 48.19
N SER A 36 22.63 -43.43 49.07
CA SER A 36 21.31 -44.03 49.24
C SER A 36 20.54 -43.98 47.90
N PRO A 37 19.67 -44.96 47.59
CA PRO A 37 18.91 -44.98 46.35
C PRO A 37 18.06 -43.71 46.13
N ARG A 38 17.68 -43.02 47.21
CA ARG A 38 17.03 -41.71 47.15
C ARG A 38 17.94 -40.62 46.61
N VAL A 39 19.20 -40.55 47.06
CA VAL A 39 20.15 -39.52 46.57
C VAL A 39 20.54 -39.78 45.12
N ARG A 40 20.70 -41.05 44.71
CA ARG A 40 20.93 -41.41 43.31
C ARG A 40 19.77 -40.99 42.41
N ASN A 41 18.53 -41.22 42.84
CA ASN A 41 17.34 -40.82 42.08
C ASN A 41 17.19 -39.29 42.01
N ILE A 42 17.53 -38.57 43.08
CA ILE A 42 17.56 -37.09 43.07
C ILE A 42 18.61 -36.58 42.08
N PHE A 43 19.81 -37.16 42.07
CA PHE A 43 20.86 -36.77 41.13
C PHE A 43 20.46 -37.01 39.67
N LEU A 44 19.82 -38.15 39.37
CA LEU A 44 19.30 -38.46 38.03
C LEU A 44 18.16 -37.52 37.61
N LEU A 45 17.30 -37.11 38.55
CA LEU A 45 16.24 -36.15 38.28
C LEU A 45 16.83 -34.76 37.97
N LEU A 46 17.83 -34.32 38.74
CA LEU A 46 18.49 -33.04 38.54
C LEU A 46 19.27 -32.98 37.22
N THR A 47 19.96 -34.06 36.84
CA THR A 47 20.65 -34.11 35.54
C THR A 47 19.68 -34.13 34.37
N PHE A 48 18.55 -34.85 34.49
CA PHE A 48 17.48 -34.82 33.49
C PHE A 48 16.87 -33.42 33.36
N CYS A 49 16.54 -32.76 34.48
CA CYS A 49 16.03 -31.39 34.48
C CYS A 49 17.04 -30.41 33.85
N SER A 50 18.33 -30.51 34.18
CA SER A 50 19.39 -29.68 33.57
C SER A 50 19.49 -29.89 32.06
N LEU A 51 19.50 -31.15 31.59
CA LEU A 51 19.53 -31.47 30.17
C LEU A 51 18.30 -30.92 29.43
N THR A 52 17.10 -31.10 29.99
CA THR A 52 15.87 -30.55 29.40
C THR A 52 15.88 -29.02 29.35
N PHE A 53 16.38 -28.35 30.39
CA PHE A 53 16.52 -26.89 30.42
C PHE A 53 17.54 -26.40 29.38
N THR A 54 18.66 -27.11 29.21
CA THR A 54 19.71 -26.75 28.24
C THR A 54 19.23 -26.96 26.80
N VAL A 55 18.51 -28.05 26.54
CA VAL A 55 17.86 -28.30 25.24
C VAL A 55 16.79 -27.25 24.97
N PHE A 56 15.95 -26.92 25.96
CA PHE A 56 14.91 -25.91 25.81
C PHE A 56 15.51 -24.52 25.51
N THR A 57 16.50 -24.09 26.28
CA THR A 57 17.21 -22.81 26.07
C THR A 57 17.97 -22.78 24.75
N TYR A 58 18.61 -23.87 24.35
CA TYR A 58 19.28 -23.97 23.05
C TYR A 58 18.29 -23.95 21.88
N CYS A 59 17.14 -24.61 22.02
CA CYS A 59 16.07 -24.59 21.03
C CYS A 59 15.39 -23.23 20.94
N THR A 60 15.15 -22.53 22.05
CA THR A 60 14.60 -21.16 22.04
C THR A 60 15.61 -20.18 21.44
N PHE A 61 16.89 -20.27 21.81
CA PHE A 61 17.94 -19.41 21.28
C PHE A 61 18.16 -19.63 19.77
N ARG A 62 18.18 -20.88 19.28
CA ARG A 62 18.19 -21.16 17.84
C ARG A 62 16.91 -20.68 17.16
N ARG A 63 15.74 -20.80 17.79
CA ARG A 63 14.47 -20.34 17.20
C ARG A 63 14.47 -18.82 17.05
N ASP A 64 14.98 -18.09 18.03
CA ASP A 64 15.12 -16.63 17.98
C ASP A 64 16.19 -16.21 16.97
N GLN A 65 17.32 -16.93 16.90
CA GLN A 65 18.39 -16.64 15.93
C GLN A 65 17.94 -16.98 14.48
N ILE A 66 17.23 -18.08 14.26
CA ILE A 66 16.65 -18.44 12.96
C ILE A 66 15.52 -17.47 12.58
N SER A 67 14.69 -17.03 13.54
CA SER A 67 13.66 -16.01 13.29
C SER A 67 14.29 -14.66 12.95
N SER A 68 15.39 -14.30 13.61
CA SER A 68 16.18 -13.10 13.33
C SER A 68 16.85 -13.16 11.95
N ILE A 69 17.41 -14.30 11.55
CA ILE A 69 18.06 -14.48 10.23
C ILE A 69 17.01 -14.58 9.11
N ALA A 70 15.86 -15.20 9.36
CA ALA A 70 14.75 -15.23 8.41
C ALA A 70 14.07 -13.86 8.22
N ARG A 71 14.16 -12.97 9.23
CA ARG A 71 13.71 -11.57 9.11
C ARG A 71 14.70 -10.69 8.34
N SER A 72 15.98 -11.04 8.28
CA SER A 72 17.04 -10.20 7.68
C SER A 72 17.36 -10.50 6.21
N LEU A 73 16.83 -11.58 5.63
CA LEU A 73 16.92 -11.83 4.19
C LEU A 73 15.69 -11.22 3.48
N PRO A 74 15.85 -10.33 2.48
CA PRO A 74 14.74 -9.87 1.65
C PRO A 74 14.30 -11.05 0.76
N LEU A 75 13.49 -11.95 1.32
CA LEU A 75 13.18 -13.23 0.71
C LEU A 75 12.63 -13.07 -0.71
N PHE A 76 11.95 -11.96 -1.03
CA PHE A 76 11.56 -11.62 -2.40
C PHE A 76 11.57 -10.11 -2.64
N SER A 77 12.66 -9.56 -3.20
CA SER A 77 12.65 -8.17 -3.70
C SER A 77 11.62 -8.01 -4.82
N THR A 78 10.50 -7.35 -4.54
CA THR A 78 9.49 -6.92 -5.53
C THR A 78 10.10 -5.80 -6.39
N GLN A 79 9.82 -5.82 -7.68
CA GLN A 79 10.39 -4.91 -8.68
C GLN A 79 9.30 -4.62 -9.71
N ARG A 80 9.46 -3.55 -10.49
CA ARG A 80 8.45 -3.11 -11.47
C ARG A 80 7.98 -4.24 -12.41
N ARG A 81 8.90 -5.04 -12.96
CA ARG A 81 8.59 -6.17 -13.85
C ARG A 81 7.68 -7.26 -13.25
N HIS A 82 7.60 -7.33 -11.92
CA HIS A 82 6.77 -8.31 -11.21
C HIS A 82 5.31 -7.88 -11.09
N LEU A 83 4.98 -6.64 -11.45
CA LEU A 83 3.62 -6.10 -11.45
C LEU A 83 3.07 -6.14 -12.87
N LEU A 84 1.83 -6.59 -13.02
CA LEU A 84 1.07 -6.50 -14.26
C LEU A 84 -0.17 -5.64 -14.02
N PHE A 85 -0.19 -4.45 -14.62
CA PHE A 85 -1.33 -3.53 -14.57
C PHE A 85 -2.38 -3.94 -15.60
N SER A 86 -3.65 -3.96 -15.18
CA SER A 86 -4.80 -4.27 -16.02
C SER A 86 -5.78 -3.13 -15.90
N ILE A 87 -5.87 -2.34 -16.97
CA ILE A 87 -6.67 -1.12 -16.98
C ILE A 87 -8.00 -1.41 -17.64
N ALA A 88 -9.10 -1.22 -16.92
CA ALA A 88 -10.44 -1.35 -17.47
C ALA A 88 -10.90 -0.01 -18.05
N ALA A 89 -11.35 -0.03 -19.30
CA ALA A 89 -11.82 1.18 -19.98
C ALA A 89 -12.93 0.84 -20.97
N SER A 90 -13.73 1.83 -21.40
CA SER A 90 -14.46 1.74 -22.66
C SER A 90 -13.63 2.39 -23.76
N ARG A 91 -13.92 2.07 -25.03
CA ARG A 91 -13.29 2.76 -26.17
C ARG A 91 -13.41 4.27 -26.04
N ASP A 92 -14.59 4.74 -25.64
CA ASP A 92 -14.89 6.18 -25.62
C ASP A 92 -14.22 6.90 -24.45
N SER A 93 -14.10 6.25 -23.28
CA SER A 93 -13.36 6.79 -22.15
C SER A 93 -11.85 6.75 -22.41
N TRP A 94 -11.35 5.67 -23.03
CA TRP A 94 -9.94 5.50 -23.39
C TRP A 94 -9.43 6.60 -24.33
N LEU A 95 -10.21 6.94 -25.36
CA LEU A 95 -9.88 8.03 -26.29
C LEU A 95 -9.71 9.38 -25.59
N ARG A 96 -10.42 9.61 -24.48
CA ARG A 96 -10.33 10.85 -23.70
C ARG A 96 -9.25 10.80 -22.61
N ARG A 97 -9.01 9.63 -22.02
CA ARG A 97 -8.28 9.48 -20.74
C ARG A 97 -6.96 8.75 -20.83
N SER A 98 -6.64 8.15 -21.97
CA SER A 98 -5.33 7.52 -22.21
C SER A 98 -4.14 8.44 -21.92
N SER A 99 -4.34 9.76 -22.00
CA SER A 99 -3.36 10.76 -21.59
C SER A 99 -2.92 10.64 -20.12
N TYR A 100 -3.79 10.23 -19.19
CA TYR A 100 -3.43 9.97 -17.80
C TYR A 100 -2.56 8.72 -17.66
N VAL A 101 -2.90 7.64 -18.37
CA VAL A 101 -2.13 6.40 -18.36
C VAL A 101 -0.72 6.61 -18.91
N ARG A 102 -0.58 7.44 -19.97
CA ARG A 102 0.73 7.81 -20.52
C ARG A 102 1.68 8.43 -19.49
N LEU A 103 1.17 9.09 -18.45
CA LEU A 103 2.02 9.78 -17.49
C LEU A 103 2.83 8.83 -16.59
N TRP A 104 2.31 7.64 -16.32
CA TRP A 104 2.93 6.68 -15.40
C TRP A 104 3.33 5.37 -16.07
N TYR A 105 2.74 5.04 -17.22
CA TYR A 105 3.18 3.92 -18.03
C TYR A 105 4.49 4.27 -18.76
N SER A 106 5.47 3.39 -18.64
CA SER A 106 6.75 3.56 -19.31
C SER A 106 7.29 2.19 -19.76
N PRO A 107 7.29 1.89 -21.07
CA PRO A 107 7.88 0.67 -21.63
C PRO A 107 9.37 0.56 -21.28
N ALA A 108 10.10 1.68 -21.37
CA ALA A 108 11.54 1.75 -21.08
C ALA A 108 11.89 1.31 -19.64
N SER A 109 10.98 1.52 -18.68
CA SER A 109 11.16 1.11 -17.28
C SER A 109 10.57 -0.27 -16.96
N SER A 110 10.27 -1.09 -17.99
CA SER A 110 9.68 -2.43 -17.86
C SER A 110 8.34 -2.44 -17.13
N THR A 111 7.54 -1.38 -17.26
CA THR A 111 6.17 -1.35 -16.73
C THR A 111 5.29 -2.23 -17.60
N ARG A 112 4.72 -3.29 -17.03
CA ARG A 112 3.84 -4.22 -17.76
C ARG A 112 2.40 -3.80 -17.56
N ALA A 113 1.71 -3.47 -18.64
CA ALA A 113 0.32 -3.06 -18.58
C ALA A 113 -0.46 -3.61 -19.78
N VAL A 114 -1.76 -3.80 -19.61
CA VAL A 114 -2.71 -4.15 -20.67
C VAL A 114 -4.00 -3.38 -20.43
N VAL A 115 -4.59 -2.83 -21.49
CA VAL A 115 -5.86 -2.10 -21.43
C VAL A 115 -6.97 -2.96 -22.02
N PHE A 116 -8.05 -3.15 -21.27
CA PHE A 116 -9.20 -3.96 -21.63
C PHE A 116 -10.39 -3.08 -22.03
N LEU A 117 -10.74 -3.10 -23.32
CA LEU A 117 -11.85 -2.33 -23.89
C LEU A 117 -13.10 -3.18 -24.11
N ASP A 118 -14.24 -2.49 -24.19
CA ASP A 118 -15.54 -3.05 -24.57
C ASP A 118 -15.64 -3.35 -26.07
N ARG A 119 -14.87 -2.65 -26.90
CA ARG A 119 -14.81 -2.84 -28.36
C ARG A 119 -13.46 -2.39 -28.92
N GLY A 120 -13.15 -2.79 -30.15
CA GLY A 120 -11.87 -2.50 -30.79
C GLY A 120 -11.55 -1.01 -30.86
N ALA A 121 -10.31 -0.66 -30.56
CA ALA A 121 -9.72 0.66 -30.80
C ALA A 121 -8.74 0.58 -31.97
N GLY A 122 -8.72 1.62 -32.81
CA GLY A 122 -7.73 1.76 -33.87
C GLY A 122 -6.47 2.43 -33.32
N GLY A 123 -5.30 2.03 -33.84
CA GLY A 123 -4.01 2.68 -33.59
C GLY A 123 -3.12 1.94 -32.59
N LEU A 124 -1.88 1.70 -32.98
CA LEU A 124 -0.79 1.31 -32.09
C LEU A 124 -0.06 2.59 -31.68
N ASP A 125 -0.09 2.92 -30.40
CA ASP A 125 0.75 3.97 -29.82
C ASP A 125 1.79 3.29 -28.92
N PRO A 126 3.10 3.36 -29.26
CA PRO A 126 4.14 2.67 -28.50
C PRO A 126 4.30 3.19 -27.06
N ASP A 127 3.84 4.40 -26.78
CA ASP A 127 3.88 5.02 -25.45
C ASP A 127 2.63 4.70 -24.61
N LEU A 128 1.73 3.87 -25.12
CA LEU A 128 0.57 3.37 -24.38
C LEU A 128 0.61 1.85 -24.24
N PRO A 129 -0.07 1.28 -23.22
CA PRO A 129 -0.17 -0.16 -23.09
C PRO A 129 -0.89 -0.79 -24.29
N PRO A 130 -0.57 -2.04 -24.64
CA PRO A 130 -1.34 -2.80 -25.61
C PRO A 130 -2.81 -2.90 -25.20
N VAL A 131 -3.67 -2.76 -26.20
CA VAL A 131 -5.12 -2.76 -26.04
C VAL A 131 -5.69 -4.11 -26.47
N VAL A 132 -6.65 -4.61 -25.69
CA VAL A 132 -7.33 -5.88 -25.94
C VAL A 132 -8.83 -5.70 -25.75
N VAL A 133 -9.63 -6.38 -26.56
CA VAL A 133 -11.09 -6.37 -26.39
C VAL A 133 -11.46 -7.47 -25.40
N SER A 134 -12.22 -7.10 -24.37
CA SER A 134 -12.71 -8.05 -23.37
C SER A 134 -13.60 -9.11 -24.02
N GLN A 135 -13.58 -10.32 -23.47
CA GLN A 135 -14.42 -11.41 -23.93
C GLN A 135 -15.92 -11.15 -23.66
N ASP A 136 -16.77 -11.89 -24.37
CA ASP A 136 -18.21 -11.79 -24.19
C ASP A 136 -18.66 -12.18 -22.77
N THR A 137 -19.58 -11.37 -22.23
CA THR A 137 -20.17 -11.52 -20.90
C THR A 137 -21.69 -11.67 -20.95
N SER A 138 -22.27 -11.86 -22.14
CA SER A 138 -23.72 -11.96 -22.36
C SER A 138 -24.39 -13.05 -21.50
N ARG A 139 -23.68 -14.13 -21.17
CA ARG A 139 -24.19 -15.25 -20.36
C ARG A 139 -24.42 -14.93 -18.88
N PHE A 140 -23.84 -13.87 -18.34
CA PHE A 140 -23.94 -13.54 -16.91
C PHE A 140 -25.18 -12.69 -16.61
N PRO A 141 -26.00 -13.02 -15.61
CA PRO A 141 -27.17 -12.19 -15.26
C PRO A 141 -26.76 -10.82 -14.70
N TYR A 142 -27.55 -9.78 -14.99
CA TYR A 142 -27.42 -8.44 -14.37
C TYR A 142 -28.81 -7.93 -14.00
N THR A 143 -29.04 -7.70 -12.71
CA THR A 143 -30.38 -7.37 -12.19
C THR A 143 -30.40 -6.09 -11.35
N PHE A 144 -29.28 -5.37 -11.23
CA PHE A 144 -29.24 -4.10 -10.51
C PHE A 144 -30.01 -3.00 -11.29
N PRO A 145 -31.07 -2.40 -10.72
CA PRO A 145 -31.86 -1.37 -11.40
C PRO A 145 -31.05 -0.10 -11.70
N GLY A 146 -31.08 0.36 -12.96
CA GLY A 146 -30.40 1.61 -13.37
C GLY A 146 -28.87 1.54 -13.41
N GLY A 147 -28.28 0.36 -13.22
CA GLY A 147 -26.84 0.14 -13.34
C GLY A 147 -26.41 -0.24 -14.76
N LEU A 148 -25.10 -0.22 -15.01
CA LEU A 148 -24.52 -0.57 -16.31
C LEU A 148 -24.03 -2.02 -16.31
N ARG A 149 -24.55 -2.83 -17.23
CA ARG A 149 -24.13 -4.24 -17.43
C ARG A 149 -22.64 -4.39 -17.73
N SER A 150 -22.00 -3.35 -18.26
CA SER A 150 -20.55 -3.29 -18.48
C SER A 150 -19.72 -3.56 -17.21
N ALA A 151 -20.30 -3.38 -16.02
CA ALA A 151 -19.67 -3.75 -14.75
C ALA A 151 -19.25 -5.23 -14.67
N ILE A 152 -19.97 -6.13 -15.34
CA ILE A 152 -19.60 -7.56 -15.40
C ILE A 152 -18.30 -7.74 -16.19
N ARG A 153 -18.20 -7.07 -17.34
CA ARG A 153 -16.98 -7.05 -18.16
C ARG A 153 -15.79 -6.53 -17.38
N VAL A 154 -15.96 -5.41 -16.68
CA VAL A 154 -14.90 -4.82 -15.85
C VAL A 154 -14.45 -5.79 -14.75
N ALA A 155 -15.38 -6.46 -14.05
CA ALA A 155 -15.00 -7.50 -13.08
C ALA A 155 -14.23 -8.65 -13.75
N ARG A 156 -14.68 -9.09 -14.93
CA ARG A 156 -14.08 -10.23 -15.63
C ARG A 156 -12.67 -9.98 -16.15
N VAL A 157 -12.22 -8.71 -16.23
CA VAL A 157 -10.82 -8.35 -16.51
C VAL A 157 -9.85 -9.11 -15.58
N VAL A 158 -10.22 -9.35 -14.32
CA VAL A 158 -9.39 -10.13 -13.39
C VAL A 158 -9.06 -11.53 -13.93
N LYS A 159 -10.07 -12.25 -14.41
CA LYS A 159 -9.87 -13.57 -15.00
C LYS A 159 -9.12 -13.47 -16.32
N GLU A 160 -9.50 -12.54 -17.18
CA GLU A 160 -8.88 -12.40 -18.50
C GLU A 160 -7.39 -12.09 -18.38
N THR A 161 -6.97 -11.20 -17.48
CA THR A 161 -5.56 -10.93 -17.20
C THR A 161 -4.79 -12.19 -16.78
N VAL A 162 -5.36 -12.98 -15.86
CA VAL A 162 -4.70 -14.18 -15.34
C VAL A 162 -4.58 -15.27 -16.41
N ASP A 163 -5.59 -15.40 -17.27
CA ASP A 163 -5.66 -16.45 -18.30
C ASP A 163 -4.83 -16.13 -19.56
N ARG A 164 -4.29 -14.90 -19.70
CA ARG A 164 -3.46 -14.49 -20.87
C ARG A 164 -2.14 -15.23 -21.05
N GLY A 165 -1.74 -16.09 -20.12
CA GLY A 165 -0.62 -17.03 -20.27
C GLY A 165 0.80 -16.45 -20.08
N ASP A 166 1.04 -15.17 -20.34
CA ASP A 166 2.34 -14.50 -20.14
C ASP A 166 2.57 -14.05 -18.67
N ASN A 167 2.29 -14.93 -17.71
CA ASN A 167 2.28 -14.59 -16.28
C ASN A 167 3.39 -15.23 -15.46
N LYS A 168 4.43 -15.80 -16.09
CA LYS A 168 5.49 -16.58 -15.39
C LYS A 168 6.23 -15.77 -14.33
N ASP A 169 6.54 -14.51 -14.62
CA ASP A 169 7.26 -13.61 -13.69
C ASP A 169 6.35 -12.63 -12.94
N VAL A 170 5.03 -12.73 -13.10
CA VAL A 170 4.07 -11.86 -12.41
C VAL A 170 3.92 -12.34 -10.96
N ARG A 171 4.15 -11.42 -10.02
CA ARG A 171 3.90 -11.61 -8.58
C ARG A 171 2.64 -10.90 -8.11
N TRP A 172 2.27 -9.82 -8.78
CA TRP A 172 1.13 -8.97 -8.43
C TRP A 172 0.35 -8.60 -9.69
N PHE A 173 -0.94 -8.89 -9.68
CA PHE A 173 -1.89 -8.34 -10.65
C PHE A 173 -2.48 -7.07 -10.06
N VAL A 174 -2.34 -5.95 -10.76
CA VAL A 174 -2.82 -4.63 -10.33
C VAL A 174 -3.95 -4.22 -11.26
N PHE A 175 -5.06 -3.74 -10.71
CA PHE A 175 -6.24 -3.32 -11.45
C PHE A 175 -6.53 -1.85 -11.18
N GLY A 176 -7.02 -1.15 -12.19
CA GLY A 176 -7.44 0.25 -12.11
C GLY A 176 -8.23 0.67 -13.34
N ASP A 177 -8.74 1.91 -13.32
CA ASP A 177 -9.50 2.51 -14.41
C ASP A 177 -8.60 3.38 -15.30
N ASP A 178 -9.13 3.85 -16.43
CA ASP A 178 -8.39 4.72 -17.36
C ASP A 178 -8.12 6.14 -16.87
N ASP A 179 -8.74 6.56 -15.77
CA ASP A 179 -8.45 7.79 -15.04
C ASP A 179 -7.79 7.53 -13.66
N THR A 180 -7.24 6.33 -13.45
CA THR A 180 -6.37 6.02 -12.31
C THR A 180 -4.92 6.31 -12.66
N VAL A 181 -4.25 7.07 -11.80
CA VAL A 181 -2.82 7.39 -11.94
C VAL A 181 -2.04 6.71 -10.83
N PHE A 182 -1.08 5.86 -11.21
CA PHE A 182 -0.26 5.09 -10.27
C PHE A 182 1.13 5.70 -10.06
N PHE A 183 1.58 5.73 -8.81
CA PHE A 183 2.95 6.01 -8.41
C PHE A 183 3.70 4.68 -8.31
N VAL A 184 4.14 4.16 -9.45
CA VAL A 184 4.62 2.78 -9.61
C VAL A 184 5.74 2.40 -8.63
N ASP A 185 6.71 3.29 -8.38
CA ASP A 185 7.79 3.02 -7.41
C ASP A 185 7.28 2.86 -5.98
N ASN A 186 6.31 3.69 -5.60
CA ASN A 186 5.68 3.58 -4.29
C ASN A 186 4.86 2.30 -4.19
N LEU A 187 4.12 1.93 -5.24
CA LEU A 187 3.39 0.67 -5.28
C LEU A 187 4.31 -0.55 -5.14
N VAL A 188 5.43 -0.57 -5.86
CA VAL A 188 6.45 -1.64 -5.74
C VAL A 188 6.96 -1.74 -4.30
N THR A 189 7.25 -0.59 -3.69
CA THR A 189 7.73 -0.52 -2.31
C THR A 189 6.67 -1.03 -1.34
N VAL A 190 5.42 -0.58 -1.46
CA VAL A 190 4.29 -1.02 -0.63
C VAL A 190 4.06 -2.53 -0.75
N LEU A 191 4.03 -3.07 -1.97
CA LEU A 191 3.81 -4.51 -2.20
C LEU A 191 5.00 -5.38 -1.76
N SER A 192 6.19 -4.81 -1.55
CA SER A 192 7.33 -5.53 -0.99
C SER A 192 7.14 -5.95 0.46
N LYS A 193 6.16 -5.37 1.18
CA LYS A 193 5.77 -5.77 2.54
C LYS A 193 5.16 -7.18 2.60
N TYR A 194 4.64 -7.68 1.48
CA TYR A 194 3.79 -8.85 1.46
C TYR A 194 4.42 -10.02 0.69
N ASP A 195 4.33 -11.23 1.26
CA ASP A 195 4.72 -12.45 0.57
C ASP A 195 3.68 -12.79 -0.51
N HIS A 196 3.97 -12.45 -1.76
CA HIS A 196 3.14 -12.69 -2.95
C HIS A 196 2.72 -14.16 -3.18
N ARG A 197 3.35 -15.12 -2.50
CA ARG A 197 2.96 -16.54 -2.56
C ARG A 197 1.76 -16.86 -1.67
N LYS A 198 1.42 -15.96 -0.74
CA LYS A 198 0.21 -16.01 0.08
C LYS A 198 -0.91 -15.21 -0.56
N TRP A 199 -2.14 -15.44 -0.10
CA TRP A 199 -3.32 -14.78 -0.61
C TRP A 199 -3.47 -13.37 -0.04
N TRP A 200 -3.14 -12.39 -0.86
CA TRP A 200 -3.29 -10.97 -0.55
C TRP A 200 -4.24 -10.29 -1.54
N TYR A 201 -5.19 -9.55 -0.98
CA TYR A 201 -6.02 -8.56 -1.65
C TYR A 201 -5.72 -7.20 -1.00
N VAL A 202 -5.05 -6.32 -1.73
CA VAL A 202 -4.46 -5.07 -1.21
C VAL A 202 -5.07 -3.88 -1.94
N GLY A 203 -5.53 -2.87 -1.20
CA GLY A 203 -6.10 -1.66 -1.80
C GLY A 203 -6.62 -0.70 -0.73
N GLY A 204 -7.43 0.28 -1.15
CA GLY A 204 -7.99 1.30 -0.26
C GLY A 204 -9.50 1.46 -0.40
N ASN A 205 -10.12 1.99 0.65
CA ASN A 205 -11.52 2.40 0.62
C ASN A 205 -11.70 3.77 -0.05
N SER A 206 -12.96 4.18 -0.17
CA SER A 206 -13.30 5.53 -0.60
C SER A 206 -13.11 6.54 0.54
N GLU A 207 -12.69 7.76 0.22
CA GLU A 207 -12.69 8.90 1.15
C GLU A 207 -14.11 9.30 1.56
N SER A 208 -15.11 8.93 0.76
CA SER A 208 -16.52 9.17 1.04
C SER A 208 -17.11 8.08 1.92
N TYR A 209 -17.47 8.45 3.15
CA TYR A 209 -18.16 7.57 4.07
C TYR A 209 -19.44 6.96 3.46
N ASP A 210 -20.23 7.78 2.75
CA ASP A 210 -21.48 7.32 2.14
C ASP A 210 -21.27 6.30 1.01
N GLN A 211 -20.12 6.32 0.33
CA GLN A 211 -19.77 5.30 -0.66
C GLN A 211 -19.42 3.98 0.06
N ASN A 212 -18.64 4.04 1.15
CA ASN A 212 -18.29 2.84 1.92
C ASN A 212 -19.52 2.19 2.56
N VAL A 213 -20.44 2.97 3.16
CA VAL A 213 -21.72 2.46 3.70
C VAL A 213 -22.56 1.79 2.61
N ARG A 214 -22.58 2.36 1.41
CA ARG A 214 -23.40 1.84 0.31
C ARG A 214 -22.84 0.57 -0.31
N TYR A 215 -21.53 0.44 -0.37
CA TYR A 215 -20.86 -0.69 -1.06
C TYR A 215 -20.23 -1.66 -0.07
N SER A 216 -19.13 -1.29 0.58
CA SER A 216 -18.54 -2.02 1.71
C SER A 216 -17.34 -1.25 2.27
N PHE A 217 -17.09 -1.37 3.57
CA PHE A 217 -15.83 -0.97 4.21
C PHE A 217 -14.72 -2.01 4.02
N ASP A 218 -15.07 -3.24 3.61
CA ASP A 218 -14.11 -4.34 3.39
C ASP A 218 -13.72 -4.52 1.92
N MET A 219 -14.12 -3.59 1.05
CA MET A 219 -13.88 -3.63 -0.39
C MET A 219 -12.85 -2.56 -0.79
N ALA A 220 -11.84 -2.96 -1.56
CA ALA A 220 -11.03 -1.98 -2.28
C ALA A 220 -11.83 -1.42 -3.46
N PHE A 221 -11.86 -0.10 -3.57
CA PHE A 221 -12.52 0.57 -4.69
C PHE A 221 -11.63 0.50 -5.94
N GLY A 222 -12.21 0.05 -7.05
CA GLY A 222 -11.51 -0.28 -8.28
C GLY A 222 -10.86 0.93 -8.96
N GLY A 223 -11.52 2.09 -8.88
CA GLY A 223 -10.99 3.34 -9.39
C GLY A 223 -9.73 3.81 -8.66
N GLY A 224 -9.70 3.69 -7.32
CA GLY A 224 -8.49 3.89 -6.52
C GLY A 224 -7.42 2.85 -6.84
N GLY A 225 -7.81 1.72 -7.43
CA GLY A 225 -6.95 0.62 -7.79
C GLY A 225 -6.76 -0.38 -6.66
N PHE A 226 -6.45 -1.62 -7.02
CA PHE A 226 -6.14 -2.68 -6.08
C PHE A 226 -5.15 -3.67 -6.68
N ALA A 227 -4.46 -4.40 -5.81
CA ALA A 227 -3.54 -5.47 -6.19
C ALA A 227 -3.98 -6.79 -5.58
N ILE A 228 -3.87 -7.87 -6.35
CA ILE A 228 -3.95 -9.23 -5.83
C ILE A 228 -2.64 -9.96 -6.08
N SER A 229 -2.20 -10.71 -5.08
CA SER A 229 -1.08 -11.62 -5.22
C SER A 229 -1.31 -12.63 -6.35
N ALA A 230 -0.25 -13.05 -7.04
CA ALA A 230 -0.36 -14.01 -8.15
C ALA A 230 -0.94 -15.36 -7.71
N SER A 231 -0.66 -15.78 -6.47
CA SER A 231 -1.23 -16.99 -5.87
C SER A 231 -2.76 -16.91 -5.75
N LEU A 232 -3.30 -15.77 -5.29
CA LEU A 232 -4.73 -15.52 -5.20
C LEU A 232 -5.37 -15.36 -6.58
N GLY A 233 -4.75 -14.61 -7.49
CA GLY A 233 -5.28 -14.39 -8.84
C GLY A 233 -5.56 -15.69 -9.60
N LYS A 234 -4.65 -16.67 -9.50
CA LYS A 234 -4.83 -18.02 -10.10
C LYS A 234 -6.01 -18.79 -9.52
N VAL A 235 -6.33 -18.60 -8.24
CA VAL A 235 -7.48 -19.24 -7.61
C VAL A 235 -8.75 -18.51 -8.02
N LEU A 236 -8.77 -17.19 -7.90
CA LEU A 236 -9.91 -16.35 -8.25
C LEU A 236 -10.33 -16.55 -9.71
N ALA A 237 -9.39 -16.55 -10.67
CA ALA A 237 -9.69 -16.74 -12.10
C ALA A 237 -10.40 -18.07 -12.42
N ARG A 238 -10.17 -19.13 -11.62
CA ARG A 238 -10.85 -20.43 -11.79
C ARG A 238 -12.30 -20.40 -11.33
N VAL A 239 -12.61 -19.61 -10.29
CA VAL A 239 -13.94 -19.58 -9.66
C VAL A 239 -14.78 -18.37 -10.08
N LEU A 240 -14.15 -17.32 -10.65
CA LEU A 240 -14.78 -16.03 -10.91
C LEU A 240 -16.07 -16.14 -11.71
N ASP A 241 -16.05 -16.88 -12.82
CA ASP A 241 -17.23 -17.02 -13.67
C ASP A 241 -18.42 -17.67 -12.94
N SER A 242 -18.18 -18.64 -12.06
CA SER A 242 -19.24 -19.22 -11.22
C SER A 242 -19.77 -18.18 -10.21
N CYS A 243 -18.86 -17.43 -9.60
CA CYS A 243 -19.21 -16.36 -8.66
C CYS A 243 -20.04 -15.24 -9.30
N LEU A 244 -19.68 -14.80 -10.51
CA LEU A 244 -20.42 -13.76 -11.24
C LEU A 244 -21.89 -14.12 -11.49
N MET A 245 -22.25 -15.41 -11.54
CA MET A 245 -23.64 -15.85 -11.65
C MET A 245 -24.47 -15.55 -10.39
N ARG A 246 -23.84 -15.57 -9.20
CA ARG A 246 -24.51 -15.36 -7.90
C ARG A 246 -24.75 -13.89 -7.58
N TYR A 247 -23.86 -13.00 -8.05
CA TYR A 247 -23.88 -11.58 -7.72
C TYR A 247 -24.46 -10.69 -8.84
N ALA A 248 -25.50 -11.18 -9.52
CA ALA A 248 -26.22 -10.45 -10.57
C ALA A 248 -26.77 -9.09 -10.10
N HIS A 249 -27.15 -9.03 -8.82
CA HIS A 249 -27.81 -7.91 -8.18
C HIS A 249 -26.86 -6.80 -7.70
N MET A 250 -25.54 -6.95 -7.85
CA MET A 250 -24.58 -5.94 -7.39
C MET A 250 -24.43 -4.80 -8.41
N TYR A 251 -24.11 -3.60 -7.92
CA TYR A 251 -23.98 -2.41 -8.76
C TYR A 251 -22.78 -2.52 -9.72
N GLY A 252 -21.57 -2.51 -9.17
CA GLY A 252 -20.32 -2.37 -9.92
C GLY A 252 -19.46 -3.62 -9.99
N SER A 253 -18.32 -3.51 -10.64
CA SER A 253 -17.28 -4.55 -10.71
C SER A 253 -16.68 -4.86 -9.35
N ASP A 254 -16.43 -3.82 -8.57
CA ASP A 254 -15.62 -3.89 -7.35
C ASP A 254 -16.33 -4.74 -6.31
N SER A 255 -17.63 -4.51 -6.11
CA SER A 255 -18.46 -5.31 -5.20
C SER A 255 -18.50 -6.78 -5.61
N ARG A 256 -18.46 -7.08 -6.92
CA ARG A 256 -18.41 -8.46 -7.41
C ARG A 256 -17.07 -9.11 -7.09
N ILE A 257 -15.96 -8.43 -7.37
CA ILE A 257 -14.62 -8.95 -7.04
C ILE A 257 -14.47 -9.16 -5.55
N PHE A 258 -14.85 -8.19 -4.73
CA PHE A 258 -14.86 -8.32 -3.27
C PHE A 258 -15.68 -9.52 -2.82
N SER A 259 -16.89 -9.70 -3.35
CA SER A 259 -17.75 -10.82 -2.94
C SER A 259 -17.16 -12.17 -3.32
N CYS A 260 -16.55 -12.29 -4.51
CA CYS A 260 -15.85 -13.50 -4.91
C CYS A 260 -14.62 -13.80 -4.05
N LEU A 261 -13.91 -12.76 -3.59
CA LEU A 261 -12.80 -12.90 -2.65
C LEU A 261 -13.28 -13.29 -1.25
N ALA A 262 -14.43 -12.77 -0.82
CA ALA A 262 -15.06 -13.15 0.44
C ALA A 262 -15.50 -14.63 0.44
N GLU A 263 -16.01 -15.15 -0.68
CA GLU A 263 -16.29 -16.59 -0.83
C GLU A 263 -15.02 -17.46 -0.69
N LEU A 264 -13.85 -16.91 -1.01
CA LEU A 264 -12.55 -17.55 -0.80
C LEU A 264 -11.98 -17.32 0.62
N GLY A 265 -12.69 -16.58 1.48
CA GLY A 265 -12.25 -16.23 2.83
C GLY A 265 -11.10 -15.20 2.88
N VAL A 266 -10.91 -14.40 1.83
CA VAL A 266 -9.85 -13.39 1.76
C VAL A 266 -10.40 -12.01 2.07
N ALA A 267 -9.89 -11.40 3.13
CA ALA A 267 -10.22 -10.04 3.53
C ALA A 267 -9.30 -9.00 2.86
N LEU A 268 -9.79 -7.75 2.80
CA LEU A 268 -9.00 -6.61 2.35
C LEU A 268 -7.83 -6.32 3.29
N THR A 269 -6.66 -6.14 2.71
CA THR A 269 -5.48 -5.56 3.35
C THR A 269 -5.42 -4.08 2.99
N HIS A 270 -5.77 -3.23 3.95
CA HIS A 270 -5.93 -1.80 3.72
C HIS A 270 -4.58 -1.08 3.61
N GLU A 271 -4.35 -0.38 2.51
CA GLU A 271 -3.20 0.48 2.25
C GLU A 271 -3.65 1.94 2.05
N PRO A 272 -3.34 2.86 2.98
CA PRO A 272 -3.85 4.24 2.95
C PRO A 272 -3.41 5.10 1.77
N GLY A 273 -2.48 4.62 0.92
CA GLY A 273 -1.99 5.35 -0.24
C GLY A 273 -2.81 5.15 -1.52
N PHE A 274 -3.78 4.24 -1.51
CA PHE A 274 -4.73 4.08 -2.62
C PHE A 274 -5.91 5.03 -2.43
N HIS A 275 -6.13 5.94 -3.39
CA HIS A 275 -7.17 6.95 -3.29
C HIS A 275 -8.20 6.84 -4.41
N GLN A 276 -9.45 6.57 -4.04
CA GLN A 276 -10.61 6.61 -4.94
C GLN A 276 -11.01 8.07 -5.28
N ILE A 277 -10.83 8.99 -4.34
CA ILE A 277 -11.16 10.41 -4.45
C ILE A 277 -12.62 10.63 -4.87
N ASP A 278 -13.54 10.00 -4.13
CA ASP A 278 -14.97 10.34 -4.22
C ASP A 278 -15.25 11.66 -3.47
N VAL A 279 -14.66 12.74 -3.98
CA VAL A 279 -14.90 14.14 -3.62
C VAL A 279 -14.85 14.97 -4.89
N ARG A 280 -15.21 16.26 -4.82
CA ARG A 280 -15.21 17.14 -6.01
C ARG A 280 -14.59 18.51 -5.77
N GLY A 281 -14.09 19.09 -6.85
CA GLY A 281 -13.47 20.41 -6.86
C GLY A 281 -12.03 20.35 -6.36
N ASN A 282 -11.67 21.28 -5.48
CA ASN A 282 -10.27 21.51 -5.13
C ASN A 282 -9.75 20.51 -4.08
N LEU A 283 -8.79 19.65 -4.49
CA LEU A 283 -8.13 18.66 -3.62
C LEU A 283 -7.01 19.21 -2.73
N PHE A 284 -6.72 20.51 -2.76
CA PHE A 284 -5.58 21.11 -2.06
C PHE A 284 -5.43 20.65 -0.61
N GLY A 285 -6.52 20.67 0.17
CA GLY A 285 -6.49 20.25 1.57
C GLY A 285 -6.23 18.75 1.77
N LEU A 286 -6.68 17.90 0.84
CA LEU A 286 -6.43 16.45 0.88
C LEU A 286 -4.97 16.14 0.54
N LEU A 287 -4.44 16.75 -0.52
CA LEU A 287 -3.05 16.55 -0.92
C LEU A 287 -2.06 17.16 0.09
N CYS A 288 -2.44 18.23 0.81
CA CYS A 288 -1.57 18.86 1.80
C CYS A 288 -1.49 18.12 3.14
N ALA A 289 -2.42 17.22 3.43
CA ALA A 289 -2.46 16.44 4.67
C ALA A 289 -2.57 14.94 4.35
N HIS A 290 -1.83 14.51 3.32
CA HIS A 290 -1.71 13.10 2.96
C HIS A 290 -1.16 12.29 4.15
N PRO A 291 -1.64 11.05 4.37
CA PRO A 291 -1.11 10.17 5.41
C PRO A 291 0.41 9.93 5.27
N LEU A 292 1.04 9.43 6.34
CA LEU A 292 2.46 9.04 6.31
C LEU A 292 2.75 7.81 5.43
N ALA A 293 1.72 7.15 4.90
CA ALA A 293 1.88 6.11 3.91
C ALA A 293 2.46 6.68 2.60
N PRO A 294 3.17 5.88 1.79
CA PRO A 294 3.50 6.28 0.42
C PRO A 294 2.23 6.51 -0.40
N LEU A 295 2.18 7.59 -1.18
CA LEU A 295 1.11 7.79 -2.17
C LEU A 295 1.22 6.70 -3.24
N VAL A 296 0.15 5.94 -3.48
CA VAL A 296 0.14 4.82 -4.42
C VAL A 296 -0.65 5.15 -5.67
N SER A 297 -1.83 5.76 -5.53
CA SER A 297 -2.68 6.08 -6.67
C SER A 297 -3.63 7.23 -6.38
N LEU A 298 -4.05 7.92 -7.44
CA LEU A 298 -5.07 8.96 -7.40
C LEU A 298 -6.15 8.66 -8.45
N HIS A 299 -7.41 8.85 -8.07
CA HIS A 299 -8.58 8.66 -8.92
C HIS A 299 -9.57 9.83 -8.81
N HIS A 300 -10.76 9.65 -9.37
CA HIS A 300 -11.49 10.47 -10.32
C HIS A 300 -10.92 11.88 -10.63
N LEU A 301 -9.85 11.91 -11.41
CA LEU A 301 -9.16 13.14 -11.83
C LEU A 301 -10.07 14.10 -12.63
N ASP A 302 -11.06 13.57 -13.36
CA ASP A 302 -12.02 14.39 -14.11
C ASP A 302 -13.04 15.12 -13.21
N ALA A 303 -13.22 14.67 -11.97
CA ALA A 303 -14.18 15.24 -11.02
C ALA A 303 -13.58 16.34 -10.14
N VAL A 304 -12.27 16.55 -10.24
CA VAL A 304 -11.50 17.48 -9.41
C VAL A 304 -10.86 18.58 -10.24
N ASP A 305 -10.47 19.65 -9.57
CA ASP A 305 -9.76 20.77 -10.18
C ASP A 305 -8.27 20.42 -10.39
N PRO A 306 -7.57 21.05 -11.34
CA PRO A 306 -6.12 20.93 -11.46
C PRO A 306 -5.41 21.23 -10.13
N PHE A 307 -4.43 20.40 -9.78
CA PHE A 307 -3.69 20.48 -8.51
C PHE A 307 -2.85 21.76 -8.38
N PHE A 308 -2.35 22.26 -9.51
CA PHE A 308 -1.49 23.43 -9.62
C PHE A 308 -2.19 24.58 -10.34
N PRO A 309 -1.97 25.85 -9.94
CA PRO A 309 -2.51 27.00 -10.64
C PRO A 309 -2.06 27.07 -12.10
N LYS A 310 -2.94 27.58 -12.98
CA LYS A 310 -2.67 27.82 -14.41
C LYS A 310 -2.21 26.57 -15.18
N THR A 311 -2.72 25.39 -14.81
CA THR A 311 -2.50 24.14 -15.54
C THR A 311 -3.84 23.49 -15.85
N ASN A 312 -3.90 22.66 -16.89
CA ASN A 312 -5.02 21.74 -17.05
C ASN A 312 -4.83 20.47 -16.18
N ARG A 313 -5.82 19.57 -16.15
CA ARG A 313 -5.80 18.37 -15.29
C ARG A 313 -4.59 17.48 -15.58
N THR A 314 -4.38 17.12 -16.84
CA THR A 314 -3.29 16.23 -17.25
C THR A 314 -1.92 16.86 -16.96
N GLU A 315 -1.72 18.14 -17.27
CA GLU A 315 -0.49 18.88 -16.94
C GLU A 315 -0.23 18.94 -15.43
N SER A 316 -1.27 19.18 -14.63
CA SER A 316 -1.16 19.18 -13.17
C SER A 316 -0.66 17.86 -12.62
N VAL A 317 -1.23 16.76 -13.11
CA VAL A 317 -0.86 15.42 -12.69
C VAL A 317 0.53 15.05 -13.18
N ALA A 318 0.87 15.41 -14.42
CA ALA A 318 2.20 15.22 -14.99
C ALA A 318 3.27 15.91 -14.14
N ARG A 319 2.99 17.12 -13.65
CA ARG A 319 3.88 17.85 -12.75
C ARG A 319 4.10 17.13 -11.41
N LEU A 320 3.05 16.57 -10.83
CA LEU A 320 3.14 15.81 -9.57
C LEU A 320 3.95 14.51 -9.75
N ILE A 321 3.70 13.77 -10.83
CA ILE A 321 4.47 12.57 -11.19
C ILE A 321 5.93 12.91 -11.47
N GLY A 322 6.18 14.01 -12.19
CA GLY A 322 7.52 14.51 -12.46
C GLY A 322 8.29 14.87 -11.19
N ALA A 323 7.61 15.33 -10.13
CA ALA A 323 8.25 15.50 -8.83
C ALA A 323 8.55 14.15 -8.15
N ALA A 324 7.62 13.20 -8.24
CA ALA A 324 7.79 11.86 -7.69
C ALA A 324 8.95 11.08 -8.34
N SER A 325 9.33 11.37 -9.59
CA SER A 325 10.50 10.69 -10.20
C SER A 325 11.83 11.04 -9.52
N PHE A 326 11.91 12.16 -8.78
CA PHE A 326 13.10 12.55 -8.02
C PHE A 326 13.14 11.92 -6.62
N ASP A 327 12.02 11.97 -5.88
CA ASP A 327 11.87 11.39 -4.54
C ASP A 327 10.45 10.84 -4.33
N SER A 328 10.18 9.64 -4.86
CA SER A 328 8.84 9.06 -4.88
C SER A 328 8.28 8.82 -3.48
N ALA A 329 9.13 8.38 -2.56
CA ALA A 329 8.75 8.11 -1.17
C ALA A 329 8.34 9.38 -0.40
N ARG A 330 8.83 10.54 -0.83
CA ARG A 330 8.57 11.84 -0.18
C ARG A 330 7.43 12.62 -0.81
N ILE A 331 6.90 12.20 -1.96
CA ILE A 331 5.79 12.91 -2.61
C ILE A 331 4.60 13.03 -1.65
N LEU A 332 4.09 14.25 -1.49
CA LEU A 332 3.02 14.62 -0.55
C LEU A 332 3.31 14.39 0.94
N GLN A 333 4.54 14.04 1.32
CA GLN A 333 4.89 13.94 2.74
C GLN A 333 4.95 15.32 3.37
N GLN A 334 4.11 15.53 4.38
CA GLN A 334 4.04 16.78 5.13
C GLN A 334 5.11 16.81 6.23
N SER A 335 5.89 17.89 6.31
CA SER A 335 6.78 18.23 7.43
C SER A 335 6.38 19.60 7.95
N VAL A 336 6.43 19.82 9.26
CA VAL A 336 6.09 21.11 9.87
C VAL A 336 7.32 21.66 10.57
N CYS A 337 7.71 22.87 10.23
CA CYS A 337 8.85 23.56 10.79
C CYS A 337 8.37 24.82 11.52
N TYR A 338 9.05 25.17 12.60
CA TYR A 338 8.75 26.34 13.41
C TYR A 338 9.95 27.28 13.37
N ASP A 339 9.69 28.56 13.08
CA ASP A 339 10.65 29.63 13.30
C ASP A 339 10.19 30.44 14.52
N SER A 340 10.84 30.17 15.66
CA SER A 340 10.55 30.87 16.91
C SER A 340 10.98 32.33 16.90
N SER A 341 11.98 32.70 16.09
CA SER A 341 12.51 34.07 16.04
C SER A 341 11.52 35.02 15.37
N ASN A 342 10.85 34.53 14.32
CA ASN A 342 9.86 35.31 13.56
C ASN A 342 8.41 34.96 13.91
N ILE A 343 8.19 33.97 14.79
CA ILE A 343 6.86 33.43 15.13
C ILE A 343 6.11 33.00 13.86
N VAL A 344 6.75 32.14 13.07
CA VAL A 344 6.22 31.63 11.80
C VAL A 344 6.13 30.11 11.86
N THR A 345 5.02 29.55 11.39
CA THR A 345 4.88 28.10 11.21
C THR A 345 4.83 27.76 9.72
N VAL A 346 5.64 26.80 9.28
CA VAL A 346 5.72 26.38 7.89
C VAL A 346 5.32 24.92 7.74
N SER A 347 4.24 24.66 6.99
CA SER A 347 3.83 23.30 6.61
C SER A 347 4.32 23.01 5.19
N VAL A 348 5.33 22.16 5.08
CA VAL A 348 5.98 21.76 3.84
C VAL A 348 5.41 20.44 3.34
N VAL A 349 4.78 20.44 2.16
CA VAL A 349 4.29 19.22 1.49
C VAL A 349 5.14 19.00 0.25
N TRP A 350 6.12 18.12 0.38
CA TRP A 350 7.19 18.00 -0.61
C TRP A 350 6.65 17.56 -1.97
N GLY A 351 7.11 18.24 -3.02
CA GLY A 351 6.69 17.99 -4.40
C GLY A 351 5.32 18.59 -4.77
N TYR A 352 4.67 19.32 -3.86
CA TYR A 352 3.36 19.93 -4.13
C TYR A 352 3.27 21.40 -3.71
N ALA A 353 3.11 21.68 -2.41
CA ALA A 353 2.83 23.01 -1.91
C ALA A 353 3.41 23.24 -0.49
N ILE A 354 3.67 24.51 -0.17
CA ILE A 354 4.09 24.94 1.16
C ILE A 354 3.13 26.01 1.65
N GLN A 355 2.66 25.85 2.88
CA GLN A 355 1.81 26.83 3.56
C GLN A 355 2.61 27.51 4.68
N VAL A 356 2.73 28.84 4.61
CA VAL A 356 3.39 29.66 5.63
C VAL A 356 2.33 30.41 6.42
N TYR A 357 2.28 30.13 7.72
CA TYR A 357 1.34 30.70 8.66
C TYR A 357 2.03 31.76 9.51
N GLU A 358 1.37 32.92 9.62
CA GLU A 358 1.71 33.94 10.60
C GLU A 358 1.28 33.43 11.99
N GLY A 359 2.23 33.42 12.92
CA GLY A 359 2.03 32.90 14.26
C GLY A 359 2.35 31.41 14.43
N ASN A 360 2.28 31.02 15.70
CA ASN A 360 2.47 29.66 16.18
C ASN A 360 1.20 28.82 15.97
N LYS A 361 1.30 27.74 15.17
CA LYS A 361 0.20 26.80 14.91
C LYS A 361 0.49 25.43 15.49
N LEU A 362 -0.48 24.88 16.23
CA LEU A 362 -0.36 23.54 16.78
C LEU A 362 -0.24 22.51 15.65
N LEU A 363 0.69 21.57 15.81
CA LEU A 363 0.91 20.51 14.83
C LEU A 363 -0.38 19.73 14.52
N PRO A 364 -1.16 19.24 15.50
CA PRO A 364 -2.41 18.49 15.22
C PRO A 364 -3.41 19.25 14.34
N ASP A 365 -3.50 20.58 14.49
CA ASP A 365 -4.37 21.41 13.67
C ASP A 365 -3.91 21.44 12.21
N LEU A 366 -2.59 21.48 11.97
CA LEU A 366 -2.01 21.46 10.64
C LEU A 366 -2.07 20.08 9.97
N LEU A 367 -2.12 19.00 10.77
CA LEU A 367 -2.32 17.64 10.26
C LEU A 367 -3.78 17.38 9.84
N THR A 368 -4.73 18.18 10.32
CA THR A 368 -6.14 18.05 9.95
C THR A 368 -6.40 18.65 8.56
N LEU A 369 -7.07 17.89 7.69
CA LEU A 369 -7.36 18.30 6.30
C LEU A 369 -8.19 19.57 6.24
N GLN A 370 -7.80 20.51 5.37
CA GLN A 370 -8.64 21.67 5.05
C GLN A 370 -9.78 21.25 4.13
N LYS A 371 -11.01 21.66 4.44
CA LYS A 371 -12.19 21.36 3.59
C LYS A 371 -12.24 22.25 2.34
N THR A 372 -11.36 21.99 1.38
CA THR A 372 -11.30 22.70 0.08
C THR A 372 -12.19 22.08 -1.00
N PHE A 373 -12.73 20.90 -0.75
CA PHE A 373 -13.53 20.10 -1.67
C PHE A 373 -14.98 19.97 -1.20
N SER A 374 -15.82 19.42 -2.09
CA SER A 374 -17.22 19.08 -1.84
C SER A 374 -17.45 17.57 -1.91
N THR A 375 -18.63 17.12 -1.49
CA THR A 375 -19.02 15.71 -1.43
C THR A 375 -19.18 15.05 -2.80
N TRP A 376 -19.06 13.72 -2.86
CA TRP A 376 -19.37 12.93 -4.05
C TRP A 376 -20.85 12.88 -4.43
N ARG A 377 -21.77 13.06 -3.49
CA ARG A 377 -23.18 13.30 -3.84
C ARG A 377 -23.40 14.80 -4.02
N ARG A 378 -24.18 15.14 -5.05
CA ARG A 378 -24.63 16.52 -5.32
C ARG A 378 -26.02 16.72 -4.72
N GLY A 379 -26.30 17.92 -4.22
CA GLY A 379 -27.62 18.31 -3.70
C GLY A 379 -27.52 19.15 -2.41
N SER A 380 -28.46 20.07 -2.22
CA SER A 380 -28.47 21.03 -1.11
C SER A 380 -28.67 20.39 0.28
N GLY A 381 -29.21 19.17 0.35
CA GLY A 381 -29.43 18.41 1.59
C GLY A 381 -28.39 17.33 1.89
N VAL A 382 -27.31 17.22 1.10
CA VAL A 382 -26.30 16.18 1.29
C VAL A 382 -25.42 16.50 2.51
N ARG A 383 -25.42 15.60 3.50
CA ARG A 383 -24.51 15.69 4.65
C ARG A 383 -23.07 15.43 4.19
N SER A 384 -22.12 16.19 4.72
CA SER A 384 -20.70 16.01 4.44
C SER A 384 -20.09 14.95 5.35
N ASN A 385 -20.16 13.67 4.94
CA ASN A 385 -19.56 12.57 5.67
C ASN A 385 -18.28 12.08 4.96
N TYR A 386 -17.16 12.04 5.68
CA TYR A 386 -15.86 11.61 5.18
C TYR A 386 -15.23 10.59 6.12
N MET A 387 -14.26 9.82 5.61
CA MET A 387 -13.45 8.88 6.41
C MET A 387 -12.34 9.56 7.24
N PHE A 388 -12.37 10.89 7.34
CA PHE A 388 -11.37 11.70 8.03
C PHE A 388 -12.00 12.96 8.63
N SER A 389 -11.28 13.55 9.59
CA SER A 389 -11.62 14.86 10.14
C SER A 389 -11.22 15.98 9.19
N THR A 390 -12.03 17.03 9.16
CA THR A 390 -11.75 18.23 8.37
C THR A 390 -11.78 19.48 9.25
N ARG A 391 -10.94 20.46 8.94
CA ARG A 391 -11.01 21.82 9.48
C ARG A 391 -11.50 22.81 8.44
N GLU A 392 -12.00 23.94 8.93
CA GLU A 392 -12.49 25.01 8.07
C GLU A 392 -11.38 25.55 7.16
N TYR A 393 -11.76 25.84 5.91
CA TYR A 393 -10.94 26.59 4.97
C TYR A 393 -11.54 27.99 4.83
N PRO A 394 -10.90 29.04 5.38
CA PRO A 394 -11.49 30.38 5.44
C PRO A 394 -11.95 30.88 4.08
N ARG A 395 -13.13 31.51 4.02
CA ARG A 395 -13.63 32.11 2.76
C ARG A 395 -12.83 33.35 2.37
N ASP A 396 -12.49 34.17 3.35
CA ASP A 396 -11.61 35.31 3.17
C ASP A 396 -10.19 34.85 2.79
N PRO A 397 -9.66 35.24 1.61
CA PRO A 397 -8.30 34.92 1.21
C PRO A 397 -7.23 35.48 2.16
N CYS A 398 -7.48 36.59 2.84
CA CYS A 398 -6.47 37.21 3.72
C CYS A 398 -6.32 36.48 5.06
N ALA A 399 -7.37 35.81 5.53
CA ALA A 399 -7.30 34.89 6.67
C ALA A 399 -6.55 33.57 6.36
N ARG A 400 -6.16 33.32 5.10
CA ARG A 400 -5.43 32.11 4.70
C ARG A 400 -3.92 32.30 4.83
N PRO A 401 -3.16 31.21 5.07
CA PRO A 401 -1.69 31.25 4.99
C PRO A 401 -1.22 31.64 3.59
N LEU A 402 0.02 32.10 3.49
CA LEU A 402 0.69 32.24 2.20
C LEU A 402 0.90 30.84 1.62
N VAL A 403 0.54 30.64 0.36
CA VAL A 403 0.69 29.35 -0.33
C VAL A 403 1.74 29.48 -1.42
N PHE A 404 2.72 28.57 -1.40
CA PHE A 404 3.76 28.46 -2.41
C PHE A 404 3.60 27.12 -3.13
N PHE A 405 3.41 27.14 -4.45
CA PHE A 405 3.35 25.91 -5.23
C PHE A 405 4.72 25.54 -5.74
N LEU A 406 4.95 24.23 -5.93
CA LEU A 406 6.15 23.71 -6.56
C LEU A 406 6.41 24.50 -7.85
N ASN A 407 7.66 24.89 -8.05
CA ASN A 407 8.15 25.58 -9.24
C ASN A 407 9.16 24.72 -10.01
N GLY A 408 10.08 24.08 -9.30
CA GLY A 408 11.08 23.17 -9.89
C GLY A 408 11.65 22.21 -8.85
N VAL A 409 12.18 21.08 -9.30
CA VAL A 409 12.68 19.98 -8.47
C VAL A 409 13.86 19.32 -9.17
N GLY A 410 14.79 18.78 -8.41
CA GLY A 410 15.94 18.07 -8.93
C GLY A 410 16.66 17.23 -7.89
N SER A 411 17.67 16.50 -8.34
CA SER A 411 18.64 15.83 -7.48
C SER A 411 19.88 16.71 -7.31
N ASP A 412 20.60 16.54 -6.20
CA ASP A 412 21.95 17.06 -6.05
C ASP A 412 23.00 15.98 -6.34
N GLU A 413 24.24 16.40 -6.60
CA GLU A 413 25.37 15.51 -6.91
C GLU A 413 25.74 14.59 -5.74
N THR A 414 25.31 14.93 -4.53
CA THR A 414 25.60 14.19 -3.29
C THR A 414 24.51 13.16 -2.94
N GLY A 415 23.56 12.92 -3.84
CA GLY A 415 22.47 11.95 -3.66
C GLY A 415 21.29 12.45 -2.82
N GLY A 416 21.20 13.75 -2.56
CA GLY A 416 20.01 14.42 -2.05
C GLY A 416 19.11 14.96 -3.16
N THR A 417 18.07 15.67 -2.74
CA THR A 417 17.04 16.26 -3.59
C THR A 417 16.74 17.67 -3.15
N TRP A 418 16.39 18.51 -4.10
CA TRP A 418 15.97 19.88 -3.86
C TRP A 418 14.66 20.17 -4.56
N SER A 419 13.86 21.06 -3.97
CA SER A 419 12.66 21.61 -4.59
C SER A 419 12.57 23.11 -4.33
N SER A 420 12.02 23.84 -5.28
CA SER A 420 11.80 25.28 -5.22
C SER A 420 10.32 25.56 -5.39
N TYR A 421 9.80 26.52 -4.63
CA TYR A 421 8.40 26.88 -4.60
C TYR A 421 8.26 28.39 -4.79
N ARG A 422 7.21 28.80 -5.50
CA ARG A 422 6.91 30.22 -5.76
C ARG A 422 5.59 30.61 -5.13
N LEU A 423 5.57 31.82 -4.57
CA LEU A 423 4.37 32.38 -3.97
C LEU A 423 3.24 32.42 -4.99
N HIS A 424 2.08 31.92 -4.59
CA HIS A 424 0.84 32.10 -5.31
C HIS A 424 0.02 33.18 -4.60
N SER A 425 0.14 34.41 -5.10
CA SER A 425 -0.56 35.54 -4.53
C SER A 425 -2.05 35.49 -4.86
N VAL A 426 -2.89 35.52 -3.82
CA VAL A 426 -4.35 35.60 -3.92
C VAL A 426 -4.79 36.92 -3.30
N GLY A 427 -4.73 37.99 -4.09
CA GLY A 427 -5.13 39.33 -3.65
C GLY A 427 -4.06 40.10 -2.89
N ASN A 428 -4.41 41.32 -2.47
CA ASN A 428 -3.53 42.21 -1.71
C ASN A 428 -3.93 42.18 -0.23
N CYS A 429 -3.23 41.37 0.56
CA CYS A 429 -3.50 41.19 1.99
C CYS A 429 -2.38 41.81 2.82
N HIS A 430 -2.72 42.42 3.95
CA HIS A 430 -1.72 42.84 4.92
C HIS A 430 -1.02 41.60 5.51
N ARG A 431 0.32 41.62 5.56
CA ARG A 431 1.15 40.53 6.08
C ARG A 431 2.19 41.08 7.06
N ALA A 432 2.54 40.28 8.05
CA ALA A 432 3.60 40.57 9.01
C ALA A 432 4.94 40.77 8.30
N GLU A 433 5.76 41.69 8.81
CA GLU A 433 7.04 42.08 8.18
C GLU A 433 7.95 40.87 7.94
N ALA A 434 7.93 39.87 8.83
CA ALA A 434 8.72 38.64 8.70
C ALA A 434 8.45 37.83 7.42
N VAL A 435 7.26 37.93 6.83
CA VAL A 435 6.87 37.17 5.63
C VAL A 435 6.39 38.03 4.48
N LYS A 436 6.30 39.35 4.68
CA LYS A 436 5.79 40.33 3.71
C LYS A 436 6.55 40.32 2.38
N GLN A 437 7.87 40.13 2.43
CA GLN A 437 8.72 40.12 1.24
C GLN A 437 8.99 38.71 0.71
N LEU A 438 8.47 37.66 1.35
CA LEU A 438 8.79 36.28 1.00
C LEU A 438 8.16 35.91 -0.35
N GLN A 439 8.99 35.53 -1.33
CA GLN A 439 8.56 35.19 -2.69
C GLN A 439 8.90 33.75 -3.09
N ARG A 440 9.93 33.17 -2.46
CA ARG A 440 10.44 31.84 -2.82
C ARG A 440 10.78 31.03 -1.58
N ILE A 441 10.62 29.72 -1.69
CA ILE A 441 11.07 28.76 -0.70
C ILE A 441 11.89 27.68 -1.41
N ARG A 442 13.05 27.33 -0.86
CA ARG A 442 13.87 26.20 -1.30
C ARG A 442 13.90 25.15 -0.21
N VAL A 443 13.63 23.92 -0.57
CA VAL A 443 13.65 22.78 0.34
C VAL A 443 14.74 21.82 -0.12
N PHE A 444 15.63 21.45 0.79
CA PHE A 444 16.67 20.44 0.58
C PHE A 444 16.41 19.24 1.47
N SER A 445 16.78 18.06 1.00
CA SER A 445 16.71 16.84 1.79
C SER A 445 17.59 15.75 1.19
N ARG A 446 18.08 14.83 2.02
CA ARG A 446 18.52 13.52 1.52
C ARG A 446 17.34 12.80 0.87
N LYS A 447 17.59 12.07 -0.24
CA LYS A 447 16.56 11.27 -0.92
C LYS A 447 15.97 10.26 0.05
N LEU A 448 14.66 10.25 0.20
CA LEU A 448 13.98 9.28 1.06
C LEU A 448 13.99 7.91 0.39
N LYS A 449 14.59 6.93 1.06
CA LYS A 449 14.46 5.52 0.70
C LYS A 449 13.66 4.87 1.82
N LEU A 450 12.54 4.24 1.46
CA LEU A 450 11.73 3.47 2.39
C LEU A 450 12.00 1.99 2.18
N ASN A 451 12.37 1.29 3.25
CA ASN A 451 12.34 -0.17 3.31
C ASN A 451 11.14 -0.65 4.15
N VAL A 452 10.98 -1.96 4.29
CA VAL A 452 9.86 -2.56 5.04
C VAL A 452 9.82 -2.08 6.49
N GLU A 453 10.97 -1.90 7.13
CA GLU A 453 11.07 -1.45 8.53
C GLU A 453 10.66 0.03 8.67
N GLN A 454 11.09 0.89 7.75
CA GLN A 454 10.77 2.32 7.77
C GLN A 454 9.32 2.62 7.42
N MET A 455 8.62 1.69 6.77
CA MET A 455 7.18 1.79 6.52
C MET A 455 6.34 1.32 7.72
N ASN A 456 6.93 0.65 8.71
CA ASN A 456 6.17 0.07 9.82
C ASN A 456 6.97 0.01 11.15
N PRO A 457 6.76 0.94 12.10
CA PRO A 457 5.81 2.07 12.03
C PRO A 457 6.38 3.27 11.25
N PRO A 458 5.56 3.97 10.46
CA PRO A 458 6.02 5.18 9.77
C PRO A 458 6.19 6.34 10.76
N ARG A 459 7.22 7.17 10.55
CA ARG A 459 7.48 8.38 11.35
C ARG A 459 7.65 9.60 10.45
N ARG A 460 6.98 10.70 10.79
CA ARG A 460 7.11 11.99 10.10
C ARG A 460 8.54 12.52 10.20
N GLN A 461 8.99 13.18 9.15
CA GLN A 461 10.30 13.84 9.12
C GLN A 461 10.24 15.24 9.77
N CYS A 462 11.37 15.63 10.34
CA CYS A 462 11.56 16.93 10.96
C CYS A 462 12.17 17.89 9.93
N CYS A 463 12.09 19.19 10.21
CA CYS A 463 12.68 20.18 9.33
C CYS A 463 13.15 21.43 10.06
N ASP A 464 14.19 22.03 9.50
CA ASP A 464 14.84 23.22 10.04
C ASP A 464 14.77 24.37 9.02
N ILE A 465 14.48 25.57 9.50
CA ILE A 465 14.47 26.79 8.69
C ILE A 465 15.82 27.50 8.86
N SER A 466 16.48 27.85 7.75
CA SER A 466 17.70 28.65 7.79
C SER A 466 17.36 30.13 7.92
N SER A 467 17.87 30.75 8.99
CA SER A 467 17.75 32.18 9.29
C SER A 467 19.10 32.89 9.04
N PRO A 468 19.11 34.19 8.66
CA PRO A 468 17.95 35.02 8.32
C PRO A 468 17.42 34.74 6.93
N TYR A 469 16.13 35.03 6.71
CA TYR A 469 15.51 35.05 5.39
C TYR A 469 14.77 36.37 5.17
N ASN A 470 14.66 36.77 3.90
CA ASN A 470 13.90 37.93 3.48
C ASN A 470 13.01 37.55 2.29
N THR A 471 13.53 37.65 1.06
CA THR A 471 12.79 37.30 -0.15
C THR A 471 12.74 35.80 -0.45
N SER A 472 13.66 35.03 0.13
CA SER A 472 13.78 33.59 -0.05
C SER A 472 14.07 32.90 1.28
N MET A 473 13.29 31.86 1.59
CA MET A 473 13.48 30.99 2.75
C MET A 473 14.11 29.66 2.31
N VAL A 474 15.01 29.11 3.13
CA VAL A 474 15.61 27.79 2.93
C VAL A 474 15.19 26.87 4.06
N ILE A 475 14.74 25.66 3.69
CA ILE A 475 14.29 24.63 4.62
C ILE A 475 15.05 23.34 4.35
N ASN A 476 15.50 22.67 5.41
CA ASN A 476 16.11 21.35 5.31
C ASN A 476 15.18 20.31 5.94
N ILE A 477 14.77 19.28 5.20
CA ILE A 477 14.03 18.14 5.77
C ILE A 477 15.02 17.03 6.09
N ARG A 478 14.84 16.41 7.26
CA ARG A 478 15.69 15.32 7.76
C ARG A 478 14.90 14.33 8.61
N GLN A 479 15.53 13.19 8.89
CA GLN A 479 14.99 12.30 9.91
C GLN A 479 15.00 13.02 11.27
N CYS A 480 13.92 12.86 12.03
CA CYS A 480 13.91 13.32 13.42
C CYS A 480 14.87 12.47 14.26
N MET A 481 15.53 13.09 15.23
CA MET A 481 16.25 12.36 16.28
C MET A 481 15.26 11.53 17.12
N PRO A 482 15.71 10.46 17.82
CA PRO A 482 14.83 9.54 18.55
C PRO A 482 13.75 10.24 19.38
N ASP A 483 14.14 11.21 20.21
CA ASP A 483 13.25 11.93 21.14
C ASP A 483 12.87 13.35 20.66
N GLU A 484 13.19 13.69 19.41
CA GLU A 484 12.89 15.02 18.88
C GLU A 484 11.40 15.22 18.63
N LEU A 485 10.89 16.33 19.17
CA LEU A 485 9.51 16.78 19.03
C LEU A 485 9.39 17.77 17.88
N ILE A 486 8.35 17.60 17.06
CA ILE A 486 7.91 18.62 16.11
C ILE A 486 7.02 19.60 16.89
N ALA A 487 7.66 20.54 17.58
CA ALA A 487 6.99 21.44 18.50
C ALA A 487 7.47 22.89 18.32
N MET A 488 6.58 23.81 18.68
CA MET A 488 6.92 25.22 18.83
C MET A 488 7.84 25.35 20.03
N VAL A 489 8.95 26.06 19.87
CA VAL A 489 9.78 26.47 21.01
C VAL A 489 9.08 27.66 21.64
N THR A 490 8.59 27.48 22.86
CA THR A 490 7.92 28.51 23.67
C THR A 490 8.89 29.52 24.23
#